data_AF-A0A9R0QZI7-F1
#
_entry.id   AF-A0A9R0QZI7-F1
#
_cell.length_a   1.000
_cell.length_b   1.000
_cell.length_c   1.000
_cell.angle_alpha   90.00
_cell.angle_beta   90.00
_cell.angle_gamma   90.00
#
_symmetry.space_group_name_H-M   'P 1'
#
loop_
_entity.id
_entity.type
_entity.pdbx_description
1 polymer ?
#
loop_
_entity_poly.entity_id
_entity_poly.type
_entity_poly.pdbx_seq_one_letter_code
_entity_poly.pdbx_strand_id
1 'polypeptide(L)'
;MHIDSAVVPFGDRLWWIDESWGAISVDPLSERPELRFIPLPRGSVLPDLEGVVFMRKLQRYRRMGESEGKMRYIEVSKKKPYVVSSFSLDDGGSSWTLDHEVAFTTIWDDEPLKEMPAIGAIDPLNSHVVYLVCGNQLLGVDMEKEKITGSSRLAIPSVPILPCVLPTWLESSQIPSADWSKKTAVKREASPDMVKKETLRVEVELMK
;
A
#
# COMPACT_ATOMS: atom_id res chain seq x y z
N MET A 1 -16.21 2.75 -17.48
CA MET A 1 -14.90 2.21 -17.04
C MET A 1 -14.62 2.77 -15.66
N HIS A 2 -14.50 1.92 -14.63
CA HIS A 2 -14.00 2.33 -13.32
C HIS A 2 -12.49 2.10 -13.37
N ILE A 3 -11.71 3.16 -13.51
CA ILE A 3 -10.24 3.08 -13.40
C ILE A 3 -9.96 3.27 -11.91
N ASP A 4 -9.98 2.17 -11.16
CA ASP A 4 -9.58 2.14 -9.75
C ASP A 4 -8.05 2.04 -9.61
N SER A 5 -7.33 1.82 -10.72
CA SER A 5 -5.87 1.65 -10.74
C SER A 5 -5.17 2.98 -10.45
N ALA A 6 -4.42 3.01 -9.36
CA ALA A 6 -3.62 4.17 -8.99
C ALA A 6 -2.58 4.50 -10.07
N VAL A 7 -2.47 5.78 -10.42
CA VAL A 7 -1.37 6.27 -11.27
C VAL A 7 -0.15 6.48 -10.39
N VAL A 8 0.98 5.86 -10.75
CA VAL A 8 2.24 6.01 -10.01
C VAL A 8 3.11 7.06 -10.73
N PRO A 9 3.44 8.18 -10.08
CA PRO A 9 4.48 9.08 -10.57
C PRO A 9 5.85 8.47 -10.29
N PHE A 10 6.67 8.28 -11.32
CA PHE A 10 8.01 7.74 -11.18
C PHE A 10 8.92 8.23 -12.31
N GLY A 11 10.08 8.78 -11.93
CA GLY A 11 10.97 9.46 -12.87
C GLY A 11 10.29 10.67 -13.51
N ASP A 12 10.41 10.77 -14.83
CA ASP A 12 9.75 11.77 -15.69
C ASP A 12 8.37 11.31 -16.20
N ARG A 13 7.85 10.18 -15.70
CA ARG A 13 6.71 9.48 -16.29
C ARG A 13 5.56 9.26 -15.31
N LEU A 14 4.36 9.23 -15.87
CA LEU A 14 3.17 8.69 -15.23
C LEU A 14 2.97 7.25 -15.66
N TRP A 15 2.65 6.38 -14.72
CA TRP A 15 2.49 4.94 -14.93
C TRP A 15 1.06 4.50 -14.60
N TRP A 16 0.40 3.84 -15.55
CA TRP A 16 -0.87 3.16 -15.38
C TRP A 16 -0.62 1.65 -15.29
N ILE A 17 -1.12 1.03 -14.23
CA ILE A 17 -0.83 -0.36 -13.91
C ILE A 17 -2.03 -1.22 -14.28
N ASP A 18 -1.74 -2.33 -14.96
CA ASP A 18 -2.62 -3.48 -15.12
C ASP A 18 -2.01 -4.64 -14.32
N GLU A 19 -2.67 -5.04 -13.23
CA GLU A 19 -2.17 -6.06 -12.31
C GLU A 19 -2.10 -7.46 -12.93
N SER A 20 -2.58 -7.66 -14.16
CA SER A 20 -2.48 -8.92 -14.90
C SER A 20 -1.43 -8.92 -16.01
N TRP A 21 -1.12 -7.76 -16.60
CA TRP A 21 -0.21 -7.67 -17.76
C TRP A 21 1.07 -6.90 -17.51
N GLY A 22 1.02 -5.74 -16.85
CA GLY A 22 2.18 -4.86 -16.75
C GLY A 22 1.82 -3.42 -16.44
N ALA A 23 2.64 -2.49 -16.92
CA ALA A 23 2.37 -1.07 -16.80
C ALA A 23 2.63 -0.35 -18.13
N ILE A 24 1.82 0.66 -18.39
CA ILE A 24 2.03 1.61 -19.50
C ILE A 24 2.48 2.93 -18.88
N SER A 25 3.48 3.58 -19.48
CA SER A 25 3.95 4.88 -19.04
C SER A 25 4.08 5.89 -20.16
N VAL A 26 3.93 7.17 -19.80
CA VAL A 26 4.11 8.32 -20.69
C VAL A 26 4.80 9.44 -19.93
N ASP A 27 5.69 10.17 -20.60
CA ASP A 27 6.17 11.45 -20.11
C ASP A 27 5.15 12.52 -20.55
N PRO A 28 4.37 13.10 -19.62
CA PRO A 28 3.34 14.09 -19.97
C PRO A 28 3.94 15.46 -20.32
N LEU A 29 5.22 15.70 -20.05
CA LEU A 29 5.92 16.97 -20.27
C LEU A 29 6.75 16.98 -21.55
N SER A 30 7.00 15.82 -22.17
CA SER A 30 7.68 15.72 -23.46
C SER A 30 6.89 16.39 -24.59
N GLU A 31 7.58 17.12 -25.47
CA GLU A 31 7.01 17.65 -26.72
C GLU A 31 6.51 16.53 -27.65
N ARG A 32 7.02 15.30 -27.47
CA ARG A 32 6.64 14.09 -28.20
C ARG A 32 6.40 12.96 -27.20
N PRO A 33 5.20 12.87 -26.62
CA PRO A 33 4.90 11.85 -25.62
C PRO A 33 4.97 10.45 -26.24
N GLU A 34 5.90 9.63 -25.76
CA GLU A 34 6.08 8.24 -26.18
C GLU A 34 5.51 7.29 -25.12
N LEU A 35 4.56 6.46 -25.55
CA LEU A 35 4.02 5.38 -24.74
C LEU A 35 5.02 4.24 -24.65
N ARG A 36 5.29 3.79 -23.43
CA ARG A 36 6.10 2.60 -23.16
C ARG A 36 5.26 1.58 -22.43
N PHE A 37 5.26 0.33 -22.89
CA PHE A 37 4.67 -0.79 -22.17
C PHE A 37 5.78 -1.66 -21.59
N ILE A 38 5.65 -2.01 -20.31
CA ILE A 38 6.53 -2.94 -19.62
C ILE A 38 5.68 -4.08 -19.04
N PRO A 39 5.90 -5.33 -19.49
CA PRO A 39 5.18 -6.46 -18.92
C PRO A 39 5.58 -6.68 -17.46
N LEU A 40 4.73 -7.33 -16.68
CA LEU A 40 5.09 -7.83 -15.35
C LEU A 40 6.28 -8.80 -15.42
N PRO A 41 6.94 -9.08 -14.27
CA PRO A 41 7.98 -10.10 -14.21
C PRO A 41 7.55 -11.43 -14.85
N ARG A 42 8.53 -12.17 -15.37
CA ARG A 42 8.28 -13.46 -16.03
C ARG A 42 7.57 -14.41 -15.06
N GLY A 43 6.42 -14.94 -15.47
CA GLY A 43 5.58 -15.83 -14.65
C GLY A 43 4.46 -15.11 -13.90
N SER A 44 4.50 -13.78 -13.81
CA SER A 44 3.46 -12.97 -13.15
C SER A 44 2.36 -12.53 -14.12
N VAL A 45 2.60 -12.55 -15.43
CA VAL A 45 1.59 -12.22 -16.46
C VAL A 45 0.46 -13.26 -16.46
N LEU A 46 -0.79 -12.80 -16.45
CA LEU A 46 -2.01 -13.62 -16.41
C LEU A 46 -2.93 -13.30 -17.61
N PRO A 47 -2.68 -13.89 -18.80
CA PRO A 47 -3.41 -13.53 -20.02
C PRO A 47 -4.86 -14.06 -20.04
N ASP A 48 -5.14 -15.19 -19.37
CA ASP A 48 -6.44 -15.88 -19.41
C ASP A 48 -7.36 -15.48 -18.23
N LEU A 49 -7.24 -14.24 -17.76
CA LEU A 49 -7.96 -13.80 -16.57
C LEU A 49 -9.41 -13.39 -16.90
N GLU A 50 -10.38 -14.24 -16.56
CA GLU A 50 -11.80 -13.91 -16.74
C GLU A 50 -12.41 -13.18 -15.52
N GLY A 51 -13.08 -12.05 -15.79
CA GLY A 51 -14.05 -11.41 -14.89
C GLY A 51 -13.55 -10.22 -14.06
N VAL A 52 -14.33 -9.13 -14.09
CA VAL A 52 -14.04 -7.85 -13.37
C VAL A 52 -13.87 -8.03 -11.86
N VAL A 53 -14.60 -8.96 -11.25
CA VAL A 53 -14.50 -9.24 -9.80
C VAL A 53 -13.13 -9.81 -9.42
N PHE A 54 -12.52 -10.61 -10.30
CA PHE A 54 -11.20 -11.17 -10.06
C PHE A 54 -10.10 -10.12 -10.26
N MET A 55 -10.23 -9.26 -11.28
CA MET A 55 -9.34 -8.11 -11.48
C MET A 55 -9.31 -7.19 -10.25
N ARG A 56 -10.48 -6.86 -9.67
CA ARG A 56 -10.55 -6.07 -8.43
C ARG A 56 -9.95 -6.74 -7.20
N LYS A 57 -9.71 -8.04 -7.23
CA LYS A 57 -8.99 -8.76 -6.17
C LYS A 57 -7.48 -8.77 -6.42
N LEU A 58 -7.01 -8.67 -7.66
CA LEU A 58 -5.57 -8.69 -7.97
C LEU A 58 -4.84 -7.50 -7.37
N GLN A 59 -5.41 -6.31 -7.39
CA GLN A 59 -4.86 -5.10 -6.72
C GLN A 59 -4.61 -5.29 -5.21
N ARG A 60 -5.23 -6.28 -4.56
CA ARG A 60 -4.97 -6.61 -3.15
C ARG A 60 -3.69 -7.42 -2.98
N TYR A 61 -3.20 -8.09 -4.01
CA TYR A 61 -2.11 -9.07 -3.92
C TYR A 61 -0.98 -8.79 -4.89
N ARG A 62 -1.13 -7.75 -5.71
CA ARG A 62 -0.16 -7.23 -6.64
C ARG A 62 -0.19 -5.73 -6.52
N ARG A 63 0.97 -5.10 -6.36
CA ARG A 63 1.07 -3.65 -6.27
C ARG A 63 2.35 -3.18 -6.91
N MET A 64 2.27 -2.07 -7.63
CA MET A 64 3.43 -1.32 -8.09
C MET A 64 3.48 0.02 -7.35
N GLY A 65 4.69 0.52 -7.09
CA GLY A 65 4.88 1.79 -6.39
C GLY A 65 6.35 2.18 -6.38
N GLU A 66 6.62 3.43 -6.03
CA GLU A 66 7.98 3.94 -5.87
C GLU A 66 8.48 3.67 -4.44
N SER A 67 9.75 3.26 -4.33
CA SER A 67 10.46 3.09 -3.07
C SER A 67 11.96 3.23 -3.32
N GLU A 68 12.61 4.08 -2.52
CA GLU A 68 14.05 4.39 -2.61
C GLU A 68 14.52 4.80 -4.02
N GLY A 69 13.71 5.62 -4.70
CA GLY A 69 14.01 6.13 -6.03
C GLY A 69 13.84 5.09 -7.14
N LYS A 70 13.21 3.95 -6.88
CA LYS A 70 12.98 2.89 -7.87
C LYS A 70 11.52 2.46 -7.95
N MET A 71 11.07 2.13 -9.15
CA MET A 71 9.79 1.46 -9.33
C MET A 71 9.91 0.03 -8.81
N ARG A 72 9.00 -0.36 -7.92
CA ARG A 72 8.91 -1.70 -7.35
C ARG A 72 7.60 -2.35 -7.74
N TYR A 73 7.65 -3.66 -7.99
CA TYR A 73 6.49 -4.52 -8.11
C TYR A 73 6.54 -5.57 -7.01
N ILE A 74 5.47 -5.68 -6.24
CA ILE A 74 5.32 -6.68 -5.19
C ILE A 74 4.14 -7.58 -5.55
N GLU A 75 4.31 -8.90 -5.39
CA GLU A 75 3.19 -9.84 -5.46
C GLU A 75 3.20 -10.88 -4.35
N VAL A 76 2.00 -11.37 -4.02
CA VAL A 76 1.78 -12.48 -3.09
C VAL A 76 1.30 -13.70 -3.86
N SER A 77 1.97 -14.83 -3.66
CA SER A 77 1.61 -16.09 -4.32
C SER A 77 0.27 -16.63 -3.83
N LYS A 78 -0.49 -17.28 -4.72
CA LYS A 78 -1.89 -17.69 -4.47
C LYS A 78 -2.06 -18.78 -3.40
N LYS A 79 -0.99 -19.53 -3.10
CA LYS A 79 -1.03 -20.73 -2.26
C LYS A 79 -0.10 -20.58 -1.07
N LYS A 80 -0.46 -21.21 0.04
CA LYS A 80 0.43 -21.37 1.20
C LYS A 80 1.76 -22.02 0.72
N PRO A 81 2.92 -21.54 1.18
CA PRO A 81 3.14 -20.65 2.34
C PRO A 81 2.94 -19.12 2.12
N TYR A 82 2.31 -18.69 1.01
CA TYR A 82 2.12 -17.29 0.63
C TYR A 82 3.46 -16.57 0.55
N VAL A 83 4.09 -16.73 -0.60
CA VAL A 83 5.39 -16.14 -0.88
C VAL A 83 5.17 -14.70 -1.33
N VAL A 84 5.83 -13.76 -0.65
CA VAL A 84 5.88 -12.34 -1.02
C VAL A 84 7.14 -12.15 -1.84
N SER A 85 7.00 -11.77 -3.11
CA SER A 85 8.11 -11.53 -4.02
C SER A 85 8.18 -10.03 -4.33
N SER A 86 9.37 -9.46 -4.22
CA SER A 86 9.66 -8.04 -4.48
C SER A 86 10.60 -7.91 -5.67
N PHE A 87 10.25 -7.05 -6.61
CA PHE A 87 11.01 -6.81 -7.83
C PHE A 87 11.29 -5.32 -7.99
N SER A 88 12.47 -4.98 -8.50
CA SER A 88 12.83 -3.63 -8.93
C SER A 88 12.88 -3.54 -10.45
N LEU A 89 12.38 -2.44 -10.98
CA LEU A 89 12.58 -2.08 -12.37
C LEU A 89 13.99 -1.51 -12.52
N ASP A 90 14.70 -1.94 -13.55
CA ASP A 90 16.00 -1.37 -13.91
C ASP A 90 15.89 0.13 -14.29
N ASP A 91 17.01 0.85 -14.20
CA ASP A 91 17.05 2.29 -14.52
C ASP A 91 16.69 2.56 -16.00
N GLY A 92 16.91 1.57 -16.86
CA GLY A 92 16.50 1.60 -18.26
C GLY A 92 14.98 1.50 -18.45
N GLY A 93 14.23 1.09 -17.43
CA GLY A 93 12.80 0.91 -17.44
C GLY A 93 12.37 -0.13 -18.47
N SER A 94 13.07 -1.26 -18.54
CA SER A 94 12.98 -2.31 -19.55
C SER A 94 12.81 -3.71 -18.97
N SER A 95 13.32 -3.96 -17.76
CA SER A 95 13.35 -5.30 -17.17
C SER A 95 13.20 -5.28 -15.65
N TRP A 96 12.58 -6.33 -15.13
CA TRP A 96 12.40 -6.55 -13.70
C TRP A 96 13.49 -7.46 -13.14
N THR A 97 14.07 -7.08 -12.01
CA THR A 97 14.98 -7.90 -11.22
C THR A 97 14.27 -8.34 -9.95
N LEU A 98 14.34 -9.63 -9.61
CA LEU A 98 13.86 -10.13 -8.32
C LEU A 98 14.84 -9.70 -7.23
N ASP A 99 14.39 -8.91 -6.27
CA ASP A 99 15.20 -8.42 -5.16
C ASP A 99 15.08 -9.33 -3.93
N HIS A 100 13.85 -9.67 -3.56
CA HIS A 100 13.56 -10.46 -2.36
C HIS A 100 12.40 -11.43 -2.57
N GLU A 101 12.46 -12.55 -1.86
CA GLU A 101 11.38 -13.53 -1.81
C GLU A 101 11.27 -14.09 -0.39
N VAL A 102 10.10 -13.95 0.24
CA VAL A 102 9.89 -14.36 1.64
C VAL A 102 8.61 -15.16 1.77
N ALA A 103 8.70 -16.35 2.35
CA ALA A 103 7.53 -17.15 2.71
C ALA A 103 6.86 -16.56 3.95
N PHE A 104 5.66 -16.00 3.81
CA PHE A 104 5.00 -15.28 4.90
C PHE A 104 4.73 -16.17 6.12
N THR A 105 4.38 -17.44 5.92
CA THR A 105 4.15 -18.36 7.06
C THR A 105 5.41 -18.70 7.85
N THR A 106 6.61 -18.40 7.34
CA THR A 106 7.86 -18.61 8.09
C THR A 106 8.11 -17.51 9.10
N ILE A 107 7.60 -16.30 8.83
CA ILE A 107 7.80 -15.11 9.68
C ILE A 107 6.59 -14.79 10.56
N TRP A 108 5.47 -15.47 10.33
CA TRP A 108 4.20 -15.30 11.04
C TRP A 108 3.96 -16.49 11.97
N ASP A 109 4.32 -16.33 13.24
CA ASP A 109 4.16 -17.33 14.30
C ASP A 109 2.77 -17.30 14.99
N ASP A 110 1.94 -16.32 14.63
CA ASP A 110 0.60 -16.13 15.15
C ASP A 110 -0.41 -17.14 14.55
N GLU A 111 -1.69 -16.98 14.90
CA GLU A 111 -2.77 -17.86 14.43
C GLU A 111 -2.77 -18.07 12.89
N PRO A 112 -3.13 -19.27 12.41
CA PRO A 112 -3.17 -19.56 10.99
C PRO A 112 -4.03 -18.55 10.22
N LEU A 113 -3.45 -17.97 9.18
CA LEU A 113 -4.16 -17.06 8.30
C LEU A 113 -5.41 -17.73 7.71
N LYS A 114 -6.56 -17.08 7.95
CA LYS A 114 -7.86 -17.43 7.36
C LYS A 114 -7.94 -17.07 5.87
N GLU A 115 -7.32 -15.97 5.50
CA GLU A 115 -7.28 -15.44 4.14
C GLU A 115 -5.83 -15.13 3.73
N MET A 116 -5.59 -15.04 2.42
CA MET A 116 -4.29 -14.65 1.87
C MET A 116 -3.94 -13.22 2.32
N PRO A 117 -2.68 -12.95 2.72
CA PRO A 117 -2.29 -11.61 3.14
C PRO A 117 -2.36 -10.66 1.94
N ALA A 118 -3.04 -9.53 2.11
CA ALA A 118 -3.12 -8.50 1.09
C ALA A 118 -1.97 -7.51 1.25
N ILE A 119 -1.48 -6.96 0.15
CA ILE A 119 -0.51 -5.86 0.16
C ILE A 119 -1.29 -4.59 0.53
N GLY A 120 -0.90 -3.97 1.64
CA GLY A 120 -1.42 -2.69 2.10
C GLY A 120 -0.67 -1.52 1.47
N ALA A 121 0.65 -1.52 1.56
CA ALA A 121 1.52 -0.48 1.04
C ALA A 121 2.96 -1.00 0.82
N ILE A 122 3.73 -0.27 0.03
CA ILE A 122 5.19 -0.40 -0.09
C ILE A 122 5.77 0.75 0.74
N ASP A 123 6.78 0.50 1.57
CA ASP A 123 7.42 1.58 2.32
C ASP A 123 8.15 2.53 1.35
N PRO A 124 7.88 3.84 1.39
CA PRO A 124 8.45 4.78 0.43
C PRO A 124 9.96 5.03 0.67
N LEU A 125 10.46 4.78 1.88
CA LEU A 125 11.82 5.13 2.30
C LEU A 125 12.71 3.90 2.53
N ASN A 126 12.15 2.70 2.61
CA ASN A 126 12.90 1.47 2.81
C ASN A 126 12.35 0.36 1.91
N SER A 127 13.06 0.04 0.83
CA SER A 127 12.56 -0.92 -0.16
C SER A 127 12.51 -2.37 0.30
N HIS A 128 13.12 -2.67 1.45
CA HIS A 128 13.01 -3.98 2.09
C HIS A 128 11.69 -4.14 2.85
N VAL A 129 10.94 -3.06 3.13
CA VAL A 129 9.73 -3.11 3.96
C VAL A 129 8.46 -3.06 3.11
N VAL A 130 7.61 -4.07 3.28
CA VAL A 130 6.26 -4.13 2.71
C VAL A 130 5.25 -4.24 3.83
N TYR A 131 4.14 -3.50 3.72
CA TYR A 131 3.05 -3.57 4.69
C TYR A 131 1.97 -4.53 4.20
N LEU A 132 1.69 -5.58 4.97
CA LEU A 132 0.69 -6.60 4.66
C LEU A 132 -0.53 -6.48 5.57
N VAL A 133 -1.72 -6.57 4.99
CA VAL A 133 -3.01 -6.63 5.68
C VAL A 133 -3.40 -8.09 5.89
N CYS A 134 -3.39 -8.52 7.14
CA CYS A 134 -3.79 -9.85 7.60
C CYS A 134 -5.04 -9.73 8.48
N GLY A 135 -6.22 -9.98 7.91
CA GLY A 135 -7.49 -9.74 8.61
C GLY A 135 -7.67 -8.25 8.93
N ASN A 136 -7.59 -7.88 10.21
CA ASN A 136 -7.65 -6.49 10.68
C ASN A 136 -6.29 -5.97 11.19
N GLN A 137 -5.19 -6.68 10.94
CA GLN A 137 -3.85 -6.24 11.29
C GLN A 137 -3.09 -5.78 10.05
N LEU A 138 -2.44 -4.62 10.16
CA LEU A 138 -1.40 -4.18 9.26
C LEU A 138 -0.05 -4.57 9.85
N LEU A 139 0.77 -5.27 9.09
CA LEU A 139 2.07 -5.77 9.52
C LEU A 139 3.15 -5.18 8.62
N GLY A 140 4.17 -4.55 9.21
CA GLY A 140 5.39 -4.22 8.50
C GLY A 140 6.26 -5.47 8.41
N VAL A 141 6.62 -5.88 7.20
CA VAL A 141 7.50 -7.03 6.95
C VAL A 141 8.78 -6.52 6.31
N ASP A 142 9.90 -6.68 7.02
CA ASP A 142 11.25 -6.50 6.46
C ASP A 142 11.61 -7.80 5.74
N MET A 143 11.62 -7.73 4.42
CA MET A 143 11.87 -8.84 3.51
C MET A 143 13.36 -9.21 3.42
N GLU A 144 14.26 -8.31 3.80
CA GLU A 144 15.70 -8.60 3.84
C GLU A 144 16.06 -9.38 5.11
N LYS A 145 15.52 -8.94 6.25
CA LYS A 145 15.75 -9.57 7.56
C LYS A 145 14.76 -10.69 7.86
N GLU A 146 13.82 -10.95 6.94
CA GLU A 146 12.74 -11.92 7.05
C GLU A 146 12.05 -11.85 8.42
N LYS A 147 11.55 -10.66 8.79
CA LYS A 147 10.91 -10.44 10.09
C LYS A 147 9.81 -9.41 10.06
N ILE A 148 8.93 -9.48 11.04
CA ILE A 148 7.93 -8.45 11.30
C ILE A 148 8.62 -7.29 12.05
N THR A 149 8.48 -6.07 11.53
CA THR A 149 9.07 -4.86 12.11
C THR A 149 8.08 -4.04 12.93
N GLY A 150 6.78 -4.21 12.69
CA GLY A 150 5.73 -3.53 13.44
C GLY A 150 4.36 -4.07 13.11
N SER A 151 3.38 -3.77 13.96
CA SER A 151 1.98 -4.12 13.70
C SER A 151 1.02 -3.04 14.20
N SER A 152 -0.10 -2.87 13.50
CA SER A 152 -1.17 -1.96 13.91
C SER A 152 -2.54 -2.55 13.58
N ARG A 153 -3.56 -2.22 14.37
CA ARG A 153 -4.94 -2.64 14.11
C ARG A 153 -5.63 -1.64 13.18
N LEU A 154 -6.13 -2.13 12.05
CA LEU A 154 -6.94 -1.36 11.13
C LEU A 154 -8.38 -1.29 11.65
N ALA A 155 -8.85 -0.07 11.90
CA ALA A 155 -10.25 0.18 12.23
C ALA A 155 -11.20 -0.22 11.07
N ILE A 156 -10.75 -0.04 9.83
CA ILE A 156 -11.50 -0.39 8.61
C ILE A 156 -10.54 -1.11 7.64
N PRO A 157 -10.58 -2.45 7.55
CA PRO A 157 -9.65 -3.23 6.72
C PRO A 157 -9.77 -3.02 5.20
N SER A 158 -10.84 -2.35 4.74
CA SER A 158 -11.18 -2.21 3.32
C SER A 158 -10.78 -0.87 2.70
N VAL A 159 -10.20 0.05 3.48
CA VAL A 159 -9.78 1.37 2.96
C VAL A 159 -8.40 1.25 2.31
N PRO A 160 -8.17 1.88 1.14
CA PRO A 160 -6.83 1.93 0.55
C PRO A 160 -5.83 2.58 1.50
N ILE A 161 -4.72 1.90 1.74
CA ILE A 161 -3.60 2.46 2.50
C ILE A 161 -2.70 3.20 1.50
N LEU A 162 -2.50 4.48 1.74
CA LEU A 162 -1.60 5.32 0.96
C LEU A 162 -0.33 5.56 1.79
N PRO A 163 0.82 4.98 1.42
CA PRO A 163 2.09 5.37 2.02
C PRO A 163 2.39 6.82 1.63
N CYS A 164 2.76 7.64 2.61
CA CYS A 164 3.22 8.99 2.34
C CYS A 164 4.32 9.38 3.33
N VAL A 165 5.29 10.15 2.84
CA VAL A 165 6.28 10.81 3.68
C VAL A 165 5.73 12.18 4.03
N LEU A 166 5.48 12.41 5.31
CA LEU A 166 5.04 13.72 5.77
C LEU A 166 6.22 14.68 5.67
N PRO A 167 6.03 15.90 5.14
CA PRO A 167 7.10 16.87 5.14
C PRO A 167 7.43 17.26 6.58
N THR A 168 8.71 17.54 6.86
CA THR A 168 9.22 17.76 8.23
C THR A 168 8.49 18.86 9.00
N TRP A 169 7.94 19.87 8.31
CA TRP A 169 7.15 20.92 8.94
C TRP A 169 5.79 20.42 9.47
N LEU A 170 5.25 19.34 8.91
CA LEU A 170 3.99 18.76 9.36
C LEU A 170 4.15 18.00 10.68
N GLU A 171 5.32 17.43 10.97
CA GLU A 171 5.62 16.81 12.27
C GLU A 171 5.48 17.82 13.42
N SER A 172 5.84 19.08 13.17
CA SER A 172 5.69 20.17 14.15
C SER A 172 4.27 20.75 14.20
N SER A 173 3.39 20.36 13.28
CA SER A 173 2.03 20.88 13.16
C SER A 173 1.05 19.96 13.87
N GLN A 174 0.39 20.44 14.92
CA GLN A 174 -0.74 19.72 15.49
C GLN A 174 -1.86 19.67 14.45
N ILE A 175 -2.24 18.46 14.02
CA ILE A 175 -3.46 18.29 13.23
C ILE A 175 -4.61 18.82 14.09
N PRO A 176 -5.35 19.86 13.64
CA PRO A 176 -6.45 20.39 14.41
C PRO A 176 -7.43 19.23 14.68
N SER A 177 -7.63 18.88 15.95
CA SER A 177 -8.69 17.96 16.32
C SER A 177 -9.99 18.55 15.80
N ALA A 178 -10.74 17.80 14.99
CA ALA A 178 -11.95 18.28 14.37
C ALA A 178 -13.04 18.56 15.42
N ASP A 179 -13.00 19.74 16.05
CA ASP A 179 -14.09 20.30 16.82
C ASP A 179 -15.08 21.00 15.87
N TRP A 180 -15.63 20.27 14.90
CA TRP A 180 -16.71 20.77 14.02
C TRP A 180 -18.07 20.84 14.75
N SER A 181 -18.11 21.17 16.04
CA SER A 181 -19.41 21.22 16.73
C SER A 181 -19.43 22.17 17.91
N LYS A 182 -19.17 23.47 17.68
CA LYS A 182 -19.80 24.56 18.46
C LYS A 182 -20.10 25.77 17.58
N LYS A 183 -21.17 25.68 16.77
CA LYS A 183 -21.93 26.89 16.42
C LYS A 183 -22.47 27.48 17.72
N THR A 184 -22.19 28.76 17.91
CA THR A 184 -22.76 29.72 18.87
C THR A 184 -23.93 29.20 19.72
N ALA A 185 -23.65 28.97 21.00
CA ALA A 185 -24.68 28.77 22.02
C ALA A 185 -25.41 30.10 22.30
N VAL A 186 -26.65 30.21 21.82
CA VAL A 186 -27.66 31.01 22.54
C VAL A 186 -28.25 30.11 23.61
N LYS A 187 -28.15 30.62 24.83
CA LYS A 187 -28.48 30.06 26.14
C LYS A 187 -29.93 29.53 26.23
N ARG A 188 -30.12 28.30 26.72
CA ARG A 188 -31.20 27.91 27.65
C ARG A 188 -30.90 26.53 28.28
N GLU A 189 -31.21 26.45 29.57
CA GLU A 189 -30.84 25.40 30.54
C GLU A 189 -31.64 24.09 30.39
N ALA A 190 -30.98 22.95 30.63
CA ALA A 190 -31.32 21.93 31.66
C ALA A 190 -30.53 20.61 31.42
N SER A 191 -30.15 19.96 32.52
CA SER A 191 -29.25 18.80 32.73
C SER A 191 -29.93 17.42 32.50
N PRO A 192 -29.27 16.26 32.78
CA PRO A 192 -28.04 15.67 32.22
C PRO A 192 -28.31 14.32 31.54
N ASP A 193 -27.39 13.83 30.69
CA ASP A 193 -27.10 12.39 30.68
C ASP A 193 -25.72 12.05 30.12
N MET A 194 -25.05 11.13 30.82
CA MET A 194 -23.69 10.66 30.60
C MET A 194 -23.58 9.83 29.32
N VAL A 195 -22.70 10.24 28.40
CA VAL A 195 -22.01 9.30 27.50
C VAL A 195 -20.52 9.64 27.54
N LYS A 196 -19.74 8.74 28.13
CA LYS A 196 -18.28 8.81 28.11
C LYS A 196 -17.83 8.64 26.65
N LYS A 197 -17.38 9.74 26.04
CA LYS A 197 -16.80 9.77 24.71
C LYS A 197 -15.36 9.26 24.83
N GLU A 198 -15.11 8.02 24.44
CA GLU A 198 -13.75 7.49 24.34
C GLU A 198 -12.97 8.34 23.32
N THR A 199 -11.88 8.92 23.81
CA THR A 199 -10.96 9.72 23.01
C THR A 199 -10.04 8.76 22.28
N LEU A 200 -10.22 8.63 20.97
CA LEU A 200 -9.27 7.93 20.10
C LEU A 200 -7.96 8.72 20.10
N ARG A 201 -7.00 8.27 20.91
CA ARG A 201 -5.60 8.67 20.77
C ARG A 201 -5.01 7.83 19.63
N VAL A 202 -4.66 8.50 18.54
CA VAL A 202 -3.80 7.91 17.51
C VAL A 202 -2.37 8.21 17.95
N GLU A 203 -1.72 7.23 18.57
CA GLU A 203 -0.27 7.29 18.78
C GLU A 203 0.41 6.90 17.48
N VAL A 204 1.08 7.87 16.87
CA VAL A 204 2.01 7.63 15.76
C VAL A 204 3.32 7.20 16.39
N GLU A 205 3.56 5.90 16.43
CA GLU A 205 4.83 5.34 16.89
C GLU A 205 5.87 5.52 15.77
N LEU A 206 6.75 6.51 15.96
CA LEU A 206 7.92 6.74 15.11
C LEU A 206 8.99 5.71 15.50
N MET A 207 9.31 4.76 14.62
CA MET A 207 10.55 4.00 14.75
C MET A 207 11.73 4.92 14.42
N LYS A 208 12.58 5.12 15.44
CA LYS A 208 13.87 5.82 15.35
C LYS A 208 14.94 4.94 14.73
#